data_AF-A0A545TL39-F1
#
_entry.id   AF-A0A545TL39-F1
#
_cell.length_a   1.000
_cell.length_b   1.000
_cell.length_c   1.000
_cell.angle_alpha   90.00
_cell.angle_beta   90.00
_cell.angle_gamma   90.00
#
_symmetry.space_group_name_H-M   'P 1'
#
loop_
_entity.id
_entity.type
_entity.pdbx_description
1 polymer ?
#
loop_
_entity_poly.entity_id
_entity_poly.type
_entity_poly.pdbx_seq_one_letter_code
_entity_poly.pdbx_strand_id
1 'polypeptide(L)'
;MSNVEISIPYSHLVITIRALENSDLLQQIGKPLLVLENASEDKTKKQKLKLNQKELDLIVDSLGDLLIHTGIDDQGEVNAIGRDIESVIDLFNSG
;
A
#
# COMPACT_ATOMS: atom_id res chain seq x y z
N MET A 1 5.93 13.90 16.79
CA MET A 1 5.23 13.21 15.69
C MET A 1 5.04 11.78 16.14
N SER A 2 3.80 11.32 16.24
CA SER A 2 3.49 9.94 16.61
C SER A 2 3.60 9.07 15.36
N ASN A 3 4.29 7.94 15.47
CA ASN A 3 4.32 6.95 14.39
C ASN A 3 3.13 5.99 14.56
N VAL A 4 2.53 5.62 13.44
CA VAL A 4 1.48 4.61 13.34
C VAL A 4 2.15 3.25 13.06
N GLU A 5 1.74 2.20 13.78
CA GLU A 5 2.22 0.83 13.52
C GLU A 5 1.10 0.00 12.89
N ILE A 6 1.27 -0.38 11.63
CA ILE A 6 0.26 -1.10 10.85
C ILE A 6 0.72 -2.53 10.61
N SER A 7 -0.15 -3.49 10.88
CA SER A 7 0.10 -4.91 10.60
C SER A 7 -0.51 -5.30 9.26
N ILE A 8 0.31 -5.41 8.24
CA ILE A 8 -0.10 -5.63 6.85
C ILE A 8 0.12 -7.09 6.40
N PRO A 9 -0.91 -7.77 5.86
CA PRO A 9 -0.72 -9.08 5.21
C PRO A 9 0.21 -8.98 3.99
N TYR A 10 0.92 -10.06 3.67
CA TYR A 10 1.81 -10.09 2.50
C TYR A 10 1.09 -9.73 1.19
N SER A 11 -0.16 -10.19 0.99
CA SER A 11 -0.96 -9.83 -0.21
C SER A 11 -1.18 -8.33 -0.34
N HIS A 12 -1.47 -7.66 0.78
CA HIS A 12 -1.72 -6.22 0.82
C HIS A 12 -0.41 -5.44 0.64
N LEU A 13 0.68 -5.96 1.21
CA LEU A 13 2.02 -5.38 1.03
C LEU A 13 2.44 -5.36 -0.45
N VAL A 14 2.17 -6.42 -1.21
CA VAL A 14 2.48 -6.47 -2.65
C VAL A 14 1.73 -5.39 -3.42
N ILE A 15 0.45 -5.14 -3.08
CA ILE A 15 -0.35 -4.08 -3.69
C ILE A 15 0.23 -2.71 -3.33
N THR A 16 0.59 -2.49 -2.06
CA THR A 16 1.24 -1.26 -1.62
C THR A 16 2.54 -0.99 -2.37
N ILE A 17 3.40 -2.00 -2.53
CA ILE A 17 4.67 -1.84 -3.27
C ILE A 17 4.38 -1.42 -4.72
N ARG A 18 3.45 -2.10 -5.40
CA ARG A 18 3.06 -1.75 -6.78
C ARG A 18 2.54 -0.32 -6.90
N ALA A 19 1.73 0.14 -5.94
CA ALA A 19 1.22 1.51 -5.95
C ALA A 19 2.36 2.54 -5.90
N LEU A 20 3.38 2.25 -5.10
CA LEU A 20 4.54 3.14 -4.92
C LEU A 20 5.54 3.09 -6.07
N GLU A 21 5.67 1.95 -6.74
CA GLU A 21 6.46 1.81 -7.98
C GLU A 21 5.86 2.64 -9.12
N ASN A 22 4.52 2.71 -9.22
CA ASN A 22 3.85 3.48 -10.26
C ASN A 22 3.96 5.00 -10.05
N SER A 23 4.23 5.47 -8.82
CA SER A 23 4.24 6.89 -8.49
C SER A 23 5.63 7.52 -8.37
N ASP A 24 6.72 6.78 -8.63
CA ASP A 24 8.11 7.19 -8.37
C ASP A 24 8.37 7.62 -6.89
N LEU A 25 7.41 7.36 -5.98
CA LEU A 25 7.43 7.82 -4.58
C LEU A 25 8.29 6.95 -3.67
N LEU A 26 8.78 5.79 -4.15
CA LEU A 26 9.73 4.95 -3.41
C LEU A 26 10.97 5.74 -2.94
N GLN A 27 11.39 6.78 -3.68
CA GLN A 27 12.50 7.64 -3.27
C GLN A 27 12.12 8.64 -2.17
N GLN A 28 10.84 9.02 -2.07
CA GLN A 28 10.33 10.03 -1.13
C GLN A 28 9.93 9.44 0.23
N ILE A 29 9.45 8.20 0.25
CA ILE A 29 9.06 7.48 1.48
C ILE A 29 10.29 6.85 2.17
N GLY A 30 11.45 6.90 1.49
CA GLY A 30 12.72 6.42 2.00
C GLY A 30 12.84 4.89 2.02
N LYS A 31 14.07 4.44 2.30
CA LYS A 31 14.50 3.02 2.36
C LYS A 31 13.59 2.01 3.09
N PRO A 32 12.71 2.33 4.07
CA PRO A 32 11.89 1.31 4.74
C PRO A 32 11.06 0.38 3.82
N LEU A 33 10.55 0.82 2.66
CA LEU A 33 9.79 -0.08 1.79
C LEU A 33 10.65 -1.06 0.98
N LEU A 34 11.88 -0.67 0.62
CA LEU A 34 12.88 -1.55 -0.02
C LEU A 34 13.32 -2.71 0.89
N VAL A 35 13.13 -2.56 2.22
CA VAL A 35 13.37 -3.65 3.17
C VAL A 35 12.23 -4.67 3.15
N LEU A 36 11.00 -4.28 2.77
CA LEU A 36 9.82 -5.15 2.79
C LEU A 36 9.81 -6.16 1.65
N GLU A 37 10.40 -5.81 0.51
CA GLU A 37 10.65 -6.71 -0.62
C GLU A 37 11.64 -7.84 -0.23
N ASN A 38 12.59 -7.53 0.66
CA ASN A 38 13.59 -8.48 1.18
C ASN A 38 13.15 -9.24 2.45
N ALA A 39 12.07 -8.81 3.13
CA ALA A 39 11.71 -9.31 4.46
C ALA A 39 10.71 -10.49 4.48
N SER A 40 10.04 -10.83 3.37
CA SER A 40 9.09 -11.95 3.32
C SER A 40 9.59 -13.11 2.46
N GLU A 41 10.49 -13.92 3.01
CA GLU A 41 10.57 -15.33 2.59
C GLU A 41 9.28 -16.09 2.97
N ASP A 42 8.55 -15.58 3.98
CA ASP A 42 7.32 -16.17 4.49
C ASP A 42 6.10 -15.33 4.08
N LYS A 43 5.37 -15.80 3.06
CA LYS A 43 4.14 -15.19 2.53
C LYS A 43 2.94 -15.33 3.47
N THR A 44 3.09 -16.05 4.59
CA THR A 44 2.00 -16.31 5.54
C THR A 44 1.98 -15.32 6.71
N LYS A 45 3.05 -14.54 6.91
CA LYS A 45 3.16 -13.61 8.02
C LYS A 45 2.71 -12.20 7.65
N LYS A 46 2.07 -11.52 8.61
CA LYS A 46 1.84 -10.08 8.54
C LYS A 46 3.15 -9.35 8.83
N GLN A 47 3.46 -8.34 8.04
CA GLN A 47 4.58 -7.43 8.30
C GLN A 47 4.10 -6.25 9.13
N LYS A 48 5.01 -5.66 9.91
CA LYS A 48 4.72 -4.47 10.71
C LYS A 48 5.39 -3.27 10.07
N LEU A 49 4.59 -2.31 9.64
CA LEU A 49 5.06 -1.04 9.10
C LEU A 49 4.97 0.02 10.18
N LYS A 50 6.08 0.73 10.41
CA LYS A 50 6.06 1.94 11.22
C LYS A 50 6.15 3.11 10.29
N LEU A 51 5.07 3.89 10.22
CA LEU A 51 4.92 5.01 9.32
C LEU A 51 4.64 6.26 10.12
N ASN A 52 5.16 7.40 9.68
CA ASN A 52 4.67 8.69 10.12
C ASN A 52 3.45 9.10 9.27
N GLN A 53 2.71 10.13 9.72
CA GLN A 53 1.50 10.57 9.03
C GLN A 53 1.75 10.92 7.55
N LYS A 54 2.87 11.59 7.24
CA LYS A 54 3.20 11.95 5.86
C LYS A 54 3.43 10.71 4.99
N GLU A 55 4.10 9.69 5.51
CA GLU A 55 4.32 8.43 4.79
C GLU A 55 3.00 7.68 4.57
N LEU A 56 2.12 7.69 5.57
CA LEU A 56 0.78 7.11 5.48
C LEU A 56 -0.04 7.82 4.38
N ASP A 57 -0.10 9.14 4.42
CA ASP A 57 -0.84 9.96 3.44
C ASP A 57 -0.32 9.68 2.02
N LEU A 58 1.00 9.64 1.82
CA LEU A 58 1.61 9.33 0.51
C LEU A 58 1.25 7.92 0.00
N ILE A 59 1.17 6.93 0.89
CA ILE A 59 0.78 5.56 0.53
C ILE A 59 -0.68 5.52 0.11
N VAL A 60 -1.57 6.17 0.87
CA VAL A 60 -3.00 6.23 0.58
C VAL A 60 -3.25 6.95 -0.75
N ASP A 61 -2.59 8.08 -0.99
CA ASP A 61 -2.68 8.81 -2.26
C ASP A 61 -2.22 7.93 -3.44
N SER A 62 -1.08 7.24 -3.31
CA SER A 62 -0.58 6.34 -4.35
C SER A 62 -1.53 5.18 -4.65
N LEU A 63 -2.18 4.63 -3.61
CA LEU A 63 -3.17 3.58 -3.76
C LEU A 63 -4.44 4.10 -4.46
N GLY A 64 -4.84 5.34 -4.17
CA GLY A 64 -5.94 6.01 -4.88
C GLY A 64 -5.66 6.15 -6.37
N ASP A 65 -4.46 6.56 -6.74
CA ASP A 65 -4.05 6.64 -8.15
C ASP A 65 -4.06 5.24 -8.81
N LEU A 66 -3.53 4.22 -8.11
CA LEU A 66 -3.55 2.84 -8.61
C LEU A 66 -4.98 2.32 -8.82
N LEU A 67 -5.91 2.64 -7.90
CA LEU A 67 -7.32 2.30 -7.99
C LEU A 67 -7.95 2.92 -9.24
N ILE A 68 -7.72 4.21 -9.49
CA ILE A 68 -8.25 4.90 -10.67
C ILE A 68 -7.71 4.28 -11.96
N HIS A 69 -6.43 3.93 -12.00
CA HIS A 69 -5.79 3.43 -13.21
C HIS A 69 -6.04 1.96 -13.53
N THR A 70 -6.23 1.12 -12.50
CA THR A 70 -6.26 -0.35 -12.68
C THR A 70 -7.44 -1.03 -12.02
N GLY A 71 -8.09 -0.35 -11.06
CA GLY A 71 -9.17 -0.91 -10.25
C GLY A 71 -10.56 -0.55 -10.73
N ILE A 72 -10.70 0.32 -11.74
CA ILE A 72 -11.96 0.70 -12.37
C ILE A 72 -12.04 0.04 -13.76
N ASP A 73 -13.17 -0.58 -14.09
CA ASP A 73 -13.42 -1.16 -15.41
C ASP A 73 -13.98 -0.14 -16.42
N ASP A 74 -14.20 -0.57 -17.66
CA ASP A 74 -14.71 0.29 -18.74
C ASP A 74 -16.12 0.83 -18.48
N GLN A 75 -16.82 0.29 -17.49
CA GLN A 75 -18.16 0.68 -17.07
C GLN A 75 -18.12 1.71 -15.93
N GLY A 76 -16.92 2.02 -15.41
CA GLY A 76 -16.74 2.90 -14.27
C GLY A 76 -16.96 2.21 -12.93
N GLU A 77 -17.02 0.87 -12.90
CA GLU A 77 -17.26 0.09 -11.70
C GLU A 77 -15.96 -0.45 -11.11
N VAL A 78 -15.94 -0.63 -9.79
CA VAL A 78 -14.77 -1.18 -9.09
C VAL A 78 -14.65 -2.68 -9.41
N ASN A 79 -13.57 -3.03 -10.10
CA ASN A 79 -13.28 -4.41 -10.49
C ASN A 79 -12.66 -5.21 -9.32
N ALA A 80 -12.26 -6.46 -9.57
CA ALA A 80 -11.67 -7.31 -8.52
C ALA A 80 -10.36 -6.73 -7.94
N ILE A 81 -9.51 -6.16 -8.79
CA ILE A 81 -8.25 -5.52 -8.38
C ILE A 81 -8.57 -4.24 -7.58
N GLY A 82 -9.57 -3.48 -8.01
CA GLY A 82 -10.00 -2.27 -7.31
C GLY A 82 -10.46 -2.56 -5.89
N ARG A 83 -11.24 -3.61 -5.68
CA ARG A 83 -11.66 -4.04 -4.33
C ARG A 83 -10.49 -4.46 -3.45
N ASP A 84 -9.48 -5.12 -4.04
CA ASP A 84 -8.26 -5.46 -3.29
C ASP A 84 -7.48 -4.20 -2.90
N ILE A 85 -7.43 -3.18 -3.76
CA ILE A 85 -6.80 -1.89 -3.46
C ILE A 85 -7.58 -1.14 -2.38
N GLU A 86 -8.92 -1.09 -2.46
CA GLU A 86 -9.78 -0.49 -1.43
C GLU A 86 -9.56 -1.15 -0.06
N SER A 87 -9.48 -2.48 -0.01
CA SER A 87 -9.16 -3.22 1.23
C SER A 87 -7.80 -2.79 1.82
N VAL A 88 -6.82 -2.46 0.98
CA VAL A 88 -5.52 -1.95 1.43
C VAL A 88 -5.65 -0.51 1.94
N ILE A 89 -6.37 0.37 1.24
CA ILE A 89 -6.64 1.74 1.69
C ILE A 89 -7.34 1.74 3.04
N ASP A 90 -8.38 0.91 3.21
CA ASP A 90 -9.10 0.76 4.47
C ASP A 90 -8.18 0.31 5.59
N LEU A 91 -7.26 -0.61 5.33
CA LEU A 91 -6.26 -1.04 6.31
C LEU A 91 -5.38 0.12 6.77
N PHE A 92 -4.93 0.98 5.85
CA PHE A 92 -4.10 2.15 6.18
C PHE A 92 -4.89 3.25 6.90
N ASN A 93 -6.17 3.41 6.60
CA ASN A 93 -7.05 4.36 7.31
C ASN A 93 -7.50 3.88 8.69
N SER A 94 -7.41 2.57 8.95
CA SER A 94 -7.83 1.93 10.22
C SER A 94 -6.70 1.83 11.26
N GLY A 95 -5.45 2.02 10.85
CA GLY A 95 -4.24 1.88 11.69
C GLY A 95 -3.91 3.15 12.45
#